data_AF-A0A164SFM4-F1
#
_entry.id   AF-A0A164SFM4-F1
#
_cell.length_a   1.000
_cell.length_b   1.000
_cell.length_c   1.000
_cell.angle_alpha   90.00
_cell.angle_beta   90.00
_cell.angle_gamma   90.00
#
_symmetry.space_group_name_H-M   'P 1'
#
loop_
_entity.id
_entity.type
_entity.pdbx_description
1 polymer ?
#
loop_
_entity_poly.entity_id
_entity_poly.type
_entity_poly.pdbx_seq_one_letter_code
_entity_poly.pdbx_strand_id
1 'polypeptide(L)'
;MDMFLSIYQPKRGKNPMANVKGIDGSSLPPCHSVLLEQIKRTNAICSVWRNGTVFNPQVILPSGNGWQLVEEKYSPVWFQGDMVPTTIEDMILDFSNEEEMDEDATNVSSDDESDCSLSDVD
;
A
#
# COMPACT_ATOMS: atom_id res chain seq x y z
N MET A 1 -18.50 10.07 -10.45
CA MET A 1 -17.67 8.90 -10.83
C MET A 1 -17.55 8.76 -12.35
N ASP A 2 -18.53 9.24 -13.12
CA ASP A 2 -18.61 9.07 -14.59
C ASP A 2 -17.49 9.73 -15.41
N MET A 3 -17.01 10.92 -15.00
CA MET A 3 -15.97 11.61 -15.74
C MET A 3 -14.68 10.79 -15.82
N PHE A 4 -14.29 10.16 -14.71
CA PHE A 4 -13.09 9.32 -14.64
C PHE A 4 -13.21 8.13 -15.58
N LEU A 5 -14.34 7.42 -15.55
CA LEU A 5 -14.57 6.28 -16.44
C LEU A 5 -14.62 6.72 -17.91
N SER A 6 -15.20 7.86 -18.24
CA SER A 6 -15.25 8.35 -19.63
C SER A 6 -13.86 8.61 -20.23
N ILE A 7 -12.90 9.03 -19.41
CA ILE A 7 -11.55 9.41 -19.85
C ILE A 7 -10.60 8.21 -19.80
N TYR A 8 -10.68 7.40 -18.74
CA TYR A 8 -9.69 6.37 -18.43
C TYR A 8 -10.17 4.94 -18.72
N GLN A 9 -11.46 4.70 -19.00
CA GLN A 9 -11.90 3.34 -19.30
C GLN A 9 -11.30 2.85 -20.63
N PRO A 10 -10.91 1.57 -20.71
CA PRO A 10 -10.50 0.96 -21.96
C PRO A 10 -11.64 1.03 -22.99
N LYS A 11 -11.32 1.45 -24.22
CA LYS A 11 -12.30 1.40 -25.31
C LYS A 11 -12.76 -0.04 -25.53
N ARG A 12 -14.07 -0.26 -25.60
CA ARG A 12 -14.71 -1.57 -25.78
C ARG A 12 -14.01 -2.34 -26.92
N GLY A 13 -13.51 -3.54 -26.63
CA GLY A 13 -12.80 -4.40 -27.59
C GLY A 13 -11.28 -4.17 -27.73
N LYS A 14 -10.69 -3.22 -26.99
CA LYS A 14 -9.23 -3.08 -26.89
C LYS A 14 -8.75 -3.58 -25.53
N ASN A 15 -7.93 -4.62 -25.53
CA ASN A 15 -7.25 -5.09 -24.33
C ASN A 15 -6.09 -4.12 -24.02
N PRO A 16 -6.18 -3.30 -22.95
CA PRO A 16 -5.13 -2.31 -22.63
C PRO A 16 -3.78 -2.98 -22.33
N MET A 17 -3.81 -4.25 -21.92
CA MET A 17 -2.63 -5.06 -21.62
C MET A 17 -2.05 -5.80 -22.84
N ALA A 18 -2.67 -5.74 -24.03
CA ALA A 18 -2.25 -6.54 -25.19
C ALA A 18 -0.79 -6.28 -25.64
N ASN A 19 -0.29 -5.07 -25.39
CA ASN A 19 1.07 -4.65 -25.77
C ASN A 19 2.02 -4.53 -24.56
N VAL A 20 1.54 -4.78 -23.35
CA VAL A 20 2.37 -4.68 -22.14
C VAL A 20 3.17 -5.98 -22.03
N LYS A 21 4.46 -5.90 -22.37
CA LYS A 21 5.35 -7.06 -22.40
C LYS A 21 6.49 -6.86 -21.41
N GLY A 22 6.55 -7.71 -20.38
CA GLY A 22 7.63 -7.72 -19.40
C GLY A 22 7.72 -6.43 -18.58
N ILE A 23 6.82 -6.26 -17.61
CA ILE A 23 6.97 -5.21 -16.60
C ILE A 23 8.14 -5.61 -15.69
N ASP A 24 9.10 -4.71 -15.51
CA ASP A 24 10.12 -4.87 -14.49
C ASP A 24 9.46 -4.72 -13.11
N GLY A 25 9.43 -5.80 -12.32
CA GLY A 25 8.82 -5.79 -10.99
C GLY A 25 9.46 -4.75 -10.05
N SER A 26 10.70 -4.32 -10.30
CA SER A 26 11.35 -3.26 -9.52
C SER A 26 10.78 -1.86 -9.77
N SER A 27 10.10 -1.67 -10.91
CA SER A 27 9.43 -0.41 -11.26
C SER A 27 8.04 -0.27 -10.65
N LEU A 28 7.51 -1.36 -10.08
CA LEU A 28 6.23 -1.35 -9.39
C LEU A 28 6.43 -0.92 -7.94
N PRO A 29 5.49 -0.13 -7.39
CA PRO A 29 5.53 0.16 -5.96
C PRO A 29 5.40 -1.15 -5.16
N PRO A 30 6.03 -1.23 -3.97
CA PRO A 30 5.87 -2.40 -3.12
C PRO A 30 4.39 -2.59 -2.78
N CYS A 31 3.93 -3.84 -2.79
CA CYS A 31 2.60 -4.15 -2.30
C CYS A 31 2.51 -3.94 -0.79
N HIS A 32 1.28 -3.91 -0.26
CA HIS A 32 1.02 -3.64 1.15
C HIS A 32 1.84 -4.55 2.10
N SER A 33 1.94 -5.86 1.81
CA SER A 33 2.66 -6.80 2.67
C SER A 33 4.18 -6.55 2.67
N VAL A 34 4.77 -6.26 1.50
CA VAL A 34 6.19 -5.90 1.39
C VAL A 34 6.48 -4.60 2.14
N LEU A 35 5.63 -3.58 1.96
CA LEU A 35 5.78 -2.29 2.63
C LEU A 35 5.67 -2.45 4.16
N LEU A 36 4.72 -3.26 4.63
CA LEU A 36 4.54 -3.52 6.05
C LEU A 36 5.78 -4.16 6.68
N GLU A 37 6.35 -5.20 6.05
CA GLU A 37 7.55 -5.84 6.57
C GLU A 37 8.77 -4.88 6.53
N GLN A 38 8.85 -4.01 5.52
CA GLN A 38 9.88 -2.97 5.45
C GLN A 38 9.77 -1.95 6.59
N ILE A 39 8.55 -1.51 6.92
CA ILE A 39 8.30 -0.61 8.05
C ILE A 39 8.69 -1.29 9.37
N LYS A 40 8.30 -2.55 9.57
CA LYS A 40 8.68 -3.32 10.77
C LYS A 40 10.20 -3.42 10.93
N ARG A 41 10.94 -3.76 9.86
CA ARG A 41 12.41 -3.80 9.88
C ARG A 41 13.01 -2.46 10.27
N THR A 42 12.51 -1.39 9.65
CA THR A 42 13.00 -0.03 9.88
C THR A 42 12.77 0.38 11.34
N ASN A 43 11.59 0.11 11.89
CA ASN A 43 11.27 0.39 13.29
C ASN A 43 12.17 -0.38 14.27
N ALA A 44 12.44 -1.66 13.99
CA ALA A 44 13.36 -2.45 14.82
C ALA A 44 14.78 -1.86 14.81
N ILE A 45 15.31 -1.52 13.63
CA ILE A 45 16.62 -0.90 13.49
C ILE A 45 16.66 0.46 14.20
N CYS A 46 15.68 1.33 13.96
CA CYS A 46 15.58 2.64 14.60
C CYS A 46 15.48 2.53 16.12
N SER A 47 14.79 1.51 16.66
CA SER A 47 14.73 1.25 18.10
C SER A 47 16.11 1.00 18.71
N VAL A 48 16.99 0.27 18.02
CA VAL A 48 18.37 0.05 18.46
C VAL A 48 19.15 1.36 18.45
N TRP A 49 19.13 2.09 17.33
CA TRP A 49 19.88 3.35 17.20
C TRP A 49 19.43 4.40 18.21
N ARG A 50 18.11 4.55 18.40
CA ARG A 50 17.52 5.49 19.36
C ARG A 50 17.99 5.24 20.79
N ASN A 51 18.27 3.99 21.14
CA ASN A 51 18.67 3.60 22.49
C ASN A 51 20.17 3.23 22.58
N GLY A 52 21.00 3.59 21.59
CA GLY A 52 22.40 3.19 21.52
C GLY A 52 23.28 3.70 22.66
N THR A 53 22.84 4.72 23.39
CA THR A 53 23.55 5.30 24.53
C THR A 53 22.99 4.87 25.89
N VAL A 54 21.88 4.12 25.91
CA VAL A 54 21.22 3.69 27.14
C VAL A 54 21.87 2.40 27.64
N PHE A 55 22.26 2.37 28.92
CA PHE A 55 22.75 1.14 29.55
C PHE A 55 21.59 0.16 29.74
N ASN A 56 21.67 -1.02 29.10
CA ASN A 56 20.62 -2.05 29.04
C ASN A 56 19.30 -1.57 28.39
N PRO A 57 19.31 -1.23 27.09
CA PRO A 57 18.15 -0.70 26.42
C PRO A 57 17.10 -1.78 26.16
N GLN A 58 15.82 -1.41 26.32
CA GLN A 58 14.70 -2.23 25.84
C GLN A 58 14.43 -1.85 24.39
N VAL A 59 14.78 -2.74 23.46
CA VAL A 59 14.64 -2.54 22.02
C VAL A 59 13.62 -3.49 21.43
N ILE A 60 13.03 -3.09 20.30
CA ILE A 60 12.16 -3.96 19.51
C ILE A 60 13.00 -5.13 18.98
N LEU A 61 12.59 -6.37 19.31
CA LEU A 61 13.28 -7.57 18.86
C LEU A 61 13.15 -7.73 17.33
N PRO A 62 14.21 -8.14 16.60
CA PRO A 62 14.12 -8.36 15.16
C PRO A 62 13.09 -9.43 14.78
N SER A 63 13.03 -10.53 15.53
CA SER A 63 12.06 -11.62 15.30
C SER A 63 10.62 -11.09 15.36
N GLY A 64 9.86 -11.30 14.28
CA GLY A 64 8.48 -10.82 14.17
C GLY A 64 8.35 -9.33 13.79
N ASN A 65 9.47 -8.60 13.72
CA ASN A 65 9.52 -7.21 13.25
C ASN A 65 10.30 -7.15 11.92
N GLY A 66 9.86 -7.94 10.95
CA GLY A 66 10.44 -7.95 9.60
C GLY A 66 11.70 -8.80 9.45
N TRP A 67 12.08 -9.52 10.51
CA TRP A 67 13.16 -10.52 10.50
C TRP A 67 12.67 -11.85 11.09
N GLN A 68 13.33 -12.92 10.66
CA GLN A 68 13.18 -14.27 11.22
C GLN A 68 14.55 -14.84 11.58
N LEU A 69 14.60 -15.66 12.63
CA LEU A 69 15.82 -16.37 13.03
C LEU A 69 15.89 -17.69 12.26
N VAL A 70 16.89 -17.83 11.40
CA VAL A 70 17.17 -19.05 10.61
C VAL A 70 18.62 -19.43 10.86
N GLU A 71 18.87 -20.64 11.37
CA GLU A 71 20.22 -21.13 11.64
C GLU A 71 21.08 -20.12 12.44
N GLU A 72 20.50 -19.59 13.53
CA GLU A 72 21.15 -18.59 14.42
C GLU A 72 21.46 -17.23 13.75
N LYS A 73 20.97 -16.98 12.54
CA LYS A 73 21.13 -15.72 11.83
C LYS A 73 19.79 -15.06 11.53
N TYR A 74 19.76 -13.74 11.62
CA TYR A 74 18.60 -12.98 11.21
C TYR A 74 18.54 -12.83 9.69
N SER A 75 17.43 -13.27 9.12
CA SER A 75 17.11 -13.12 7.70
C SER A 75 15.88 -12.23 7.54
N PRO A 76 15.88 -11.28 6.57
CA PRO A 76 14.71 -10.45 6.31
C PRO A 76 13.50 -11.29 5.88
N VAL A 77 12.33 -10.96 6.43
CA VAL A 77 11.04 -11.44 5.94
C VAL A 77 10.56 -10.46 4.87
N TRP A 78 10.78 -10.75 3.59
CA TRP A 78 10.49 -9.77 2.52
C TRP A 78 9.00 -9.46 2.36
N PHE A 79 8.16 -10.47 2.51
CA PHE A 79 6.71 -10.37 2.45
C PHE A 79 6.08 -11.54 3.21
N GLN A 80 4.79 -11.42 3.50
CA GLN A 80 3.96 -12.49 4.03
C GLN A 80 2.72 -12.64 3.16
N GLY A 81 2.23 -13.88 3.03
CA GLY A 81 1.11 -14.23 2.18
C GLY A 81 1.53 -14.56 0.75
N ASP A 82 0.55 -14.62 -0.15
CA ASP A 82 0.77 -15.01 -1.53
C ASP A 82 1.37 -13.87 -2.35
N MET A 83 2.40 -14.20 -3.13
CA MET A 83 3.09 -13.25 -4.00
C MET A 83 2.25 -12.85 -5.23
N VAL A 84 1.25 -13.67 -5.55
CA VAL A 84 0.31 -13.48 -6.66
C VAL A 84 -1.11 -13.77 -6.16
N PRO A 85 -2.13 -13.03 -6.62
CA PRO A 85 -3.52 -13.43 -6.42
C PRO A 85 -3.75 -14.84 -6.97
N THR A 86 -4.57 -15.62 -6.27
CA THR A 86 -4.85 -17.03 -6.57
C THR A 86 -5.28 -17.27 -8.02
N THR A 87 -6.01 -16.32 -8.62
CA THR A 87 -6.33 -16.31 -10.05
C THR A 87 -6.37 -14.88 -10.61
N ILE A 88 -6.20 -14.73 -11.93
CA ILE A 88 -6.38 -13.44 -12.63
C ILE A 88 -7.84 -12.99 -12.57
N GLU A 89 -8.77 -13.95 -12.52
CA GLU A 89 -10.21 -13.72 -12.40
C GLU A 89 -10.54 -12.97 -11.10
N ASP A 90 -9.84 -13.27 -9.99
CA ASP A 90 -10.00 -12.56 -8.71
C ASP A 90 -9.60 -11.06 -8.77
N MET A 91 -8.79 -10.66 -9.76
CA MET A 91 -8.42 -9.24 -9.97
C MET A 91 -9.39 -8.48 -10.87
N ILE A 92 -10.23 -9.18 -11.64
CA ILE A 92 -11.21 -8.54 -12.51
C ILE A 92 -12.42 -8.21 -11.62
N LEU A 93 -12.48 -6.96 -11.15
CA LEU A 93 -13.67 -6.43 -10.49
C LEU A 93 -14.82 -6.42 -11.51
N ASP A 94 -15.75 -7.36 -11.37
CA ASP A 94 -17.00 -7.36 -12.13
C ASP A 94 -17.87 -6.19 -11.65
N PHE A 95 -17.70 -5.01 -12.29
CA PHE A 95 -18.59 -3.86 -12.16
C PHE A 95 -19.99 -4.09 -12.76
N SER A 96 -20.36 -5.35 -13.04
CA SER A 96 -21.50 -5.69 -13.89
C SER A 96 -22.81 -5.87 -13.12
N ASN A 97 -22.84 -5.68 -11.80
CA ASN A 97 -23.98 -6.16 -11.00
C ASN A 97 -24.46 -5.22 -9.88
N GLU A 98 -24.45 -3.91 -10.10
CA GLU A 98 -25.31 -3.00 -9.34
C GLU A 98 -26.50 -2.62 -10.23
N GLU A 99 -27.58 -3.37 -10.04
CA GLU A 99 -28.92 -3.02 -10.52
C GLU A 99 -29.31 -1.66 -9.93
N GLU A 100 -29.85 -0.80 -10.80
CA GLU A 100 -30.33 0.54 -10.48
C GLU A 100 -31.33 0.52 -9.31
N MET A 101 -30.99 1.21 -8.21
CA MET A 101 -31.99 1.80 -7.33
C MET A 101 -31.64 3.26 -7.08
N ASP A 102 -32.28 4.08 -7.92
CA ASP A 102 -32.51 5.51 -7.75
C ASP A 102 -33.30 5.76 -6.46
N GLU A 103 -32.68 6.38 -5.44
CA GLU A 103 -33.39 7.14 -4.42
C GLU A 103 -32.61 8.43 -4.07
N ASP A 104 -33.10 9.52 -4.64
CA ASP A 104 -32.94 10.92 -4.25
C ASP A 104 -32.84 11.14 -2.72
N ALA A 105 -31.74 11.77 -2.27
CA ALA A 105 -31.71 12.55 -1.03
C ALA A 105 -30.53 13.53 -0.98
N THR A 106 -30.79 14.75 -1.48
CA THR A 106 -30.38 16.03 -0.88
C THR A 106 -28.96 16.20 -0.33
N ASN A 107 -28.13 16.83 -1.17
CA ASN A 107 -27.14 17.88 -0.89
C ASN A 107 -27.20 18.54 0.51
N VAL A 108 -26.13 18.39 1.30
CA VAL A 108 -25.53 19.48 2.10
C VAL A 108 -24.01 19.37 2.05
N SER A 109 -23.42 20.15 1.15
CA SER A 109 -22.02 20.52 1.14
C SER A 109 -21.67 21.31 2.41
N SER A 110 -20.65 20.87 3.16
CA SER A 110 -19.90 21.76 4.06
C SER A 110 -18.43 21.60 3.74
N ASP A 111 -18.00 22.48 2.85
CA ASP A 111 -16.63 22.69 2.40
C ASP A 111 -15.95 23.58 3.44
N ASP A 112 -15.12 23.00 4.31
CA ASP A 112 -14.31 23.76 5.27
C ASP A 112 -12.85 23.68 4.82
N GLU A 113 -12.53 24.55 3.86
CA GLU A 113 -11.19 24.84 3.36
C GLU A 113 -10.37 25.49 4.48
N SER A 114 -9.69 24.66 5.27
CA SER A 114 -8.76 25.11 6.31
C SER A 114 -7.42 25.53 5.69
N ASP A 115 -7.29 26.83 5.44
CA ASP A 115 -6.07 27.54 5.05
C ASP A 115 -4.99 27.46 6.16
N CYS A 116 -4.03 26.54 6.01
CA CYS A 116 -2.87 26.44 6.88
C CYS A 116 -1.79 27.43 6.44
N SER A 117 -1.91 28.68 6.89
CA SER A 117 -0.83 29.66 6.78
C SER A 117 0.35 29.27 7.70
N LEU A 118 1.49 28.97 7.08
CA LEU A 118 2.79 28.83 7.74
C LEU A 118 3.29 30.22 8.14
N SER A 119 3.30 30.53 9.43
CA SER A 119 4.06 31.65 9.97
C SER A 119 5.45 31.19 10.41
N ASP A 120 6.45 31.58 9.62
CA ASP A 120 7.85 31.61 10.04
C ASP A 120 7.98 32.56 11.24
N VAL A 121 8.61 32.09 12.32
CA VAL A 121 9.01 32.93 13.46
C VAL A 121 10.53 32.81 13.59
N ASP A 122 11.17 33.99 13.57
CA ASP A 122 12.62 34.26 13.74
C ASP A 122 13.29 33.51 14.90
#